data_AF-A0A820XB54-F1
#
_entry.id   AF-A0A820XB54-F1
#
_cell.length_a   1.000
_cell.length_b   1.000
_cell.length_c   1.000
_cell.angle_alpha   90.00
_cell.angle_beta   90.00
_cell.angle_gamma   90.00
#
_symmetry.space_group_name_H-M   'P 1'
#
loop_
_entity.id
_entity.type
_entity.pdbx_description
1 polymer ?
#
loop_
_entity_poly.entity_id
_entity_poly.type
_entity_poly.pdbx_seq_one_letter_code
_entity_poly.pdbx_strand_id
1 'polypeptide(L)'
;MKNIPLTQTEYATIRCEGVPEIKINNFSEIMAKITDCTVRLAGEKYNVSPKPIYLTVYKKDIQADLTLIDLPGITRNPINGQSKTIYKDIVDLIEIYIKPQTAIVLHVIPSSVDFTTSESIQLAKKNDPHCERQLIAVSKIDKFDKDIGEKLQGIGPGSMVLKLGCVAVLNRTQEEIDQNIPFDEMRRREQQFFRSKKAFENIPERYLGSGQLVKRLALIQQERIRSTLPSIIDELKKEIKSKKSELKQMPPPVTSEMDCWVLYTDLIKKYREIINARVHGVYDNEMQLKIEESIFAT
;
A
#
# COMPACT_ATOMS: atom_id res chain seq x y z
N MET A 1 13.53 -29.27 6.37
CA MET A 1 14.11 -28.09 7.05
C MET A 1 15.49 -27.85 6.46
N LYS A 2 15.64 -26.85 5.59
CA LYS A 2 16.96 -26.47 5.05
C LYS A 2 17.56 -25.45 6.02
N ASN A 3 18.67 -25.82 6.66
CA ASN A 3 19.53 -24.92 7.43
C ASN A 3 20.03 -23.80 6.50
N ILE A 4 19.52 -22.59 6.70
CA ILE A 4 20.08 -21.37 6.12
C ILE A 4 21.16 -20.89 7.11
N PRO A 5 22.41 -20.65 6.68
CA PRO A 5 23.46 -20.20 7.58
C PRO A 5 23.13 -18.82 8.15
N LEU A 6 23.18 -18.68 9.48
CA LEU A 6 22.95 -17.46 10.27
C LEU A 6 24.10 -16.45 10.17
N THR A 7 24.55 -16.14 8.94
CA THR A 7 25.37 -14.95 8.66
C THR A 7 24.56 -13.95 7.84
N GLN A 8 23.40 -13.54 8.37
CA GLN A 8 22.66 -12.40 7.82
C GLN A 8 23.37 -11.11 8.25
N THR A 9 24.24 -10.60 7.38
CA THR A 9 24.65 -9.19 7.40
C THR A 9 23.40 -8.33 7.28
N GLU A 10 23.28 -7.23 8.02
CA GLU A 10 22.22 -6.24 7.82
C GLU A 10 22.42 -5.56 6.46
N TYR A 11 21.34 -5.36 5.71
CA TYR A 11 21.39 -4.72 4.39
C TYR A 11 20.01 -4.21 3.99
N ALA A 12 19.97 -3.34 3.00
CA ALA A 12 18.75 -2.94 2.33
C ALA A 12 18.85 -3.24 0.84
N THR A 13 17.70 -3.39 0.17
CA THR A 13 17.59 -3.41 -1.28
C THR A 13 16.69 -2.26 -1.72
N ILE A 14 17.08 -1.58 -2.80
CA ILE A 14 16.28 -0.53 -3.41
C ILE A 14 16.05 -0.86 -4.89
N ARG A 15 14.82 -0.62 -5.37
CA ARG A 15 14.43 -0.82 -6.76
C ARG A 15 13.42 0.24 -7.18
N CYS A 16 13.63 0.82 -8.36
CA CYS A 16 12.69 1.73 -9.01
C CYS A 16 12.67 1.47 -10.52
N GLU A 17 11.72 2.06 -11.24
CA GLU A 17 11.59 1.80 -12.67
C GLU A 17 12.83 2.23 -13.46
N GLY A 18 13.35 1.33 -14.31
CA GLY A 18 14.55 1.57 -15.11
C GLY A 18 15.87 1.49 -14.34
N VAL A 19 15.85 1.11 -13.06
CA VAL A 19 17.05 0.86 -12.26
C VAL A 19 16.99 -0.59 -11.75
N PRO A 20 18.04 -1.41 -11.96
CA PRO A 20 18.09 -2.76 -11.39
C PRO A 20 18.09 -2.70 -9.86
N GLU A 21 17.75 -3.82 -9.21
CA GLU A 21 17.80 -3.87 -7.75
C GLU A 21 19.23 -3.66 -7.24
N ILE A 22 19.41 -2.69 -6.33
CA ILE A 22 20.71 -2.35 -5.74
C ILE A 22 20.72 -2.78 -4.28
N LYS A 23 21.73 -3.56 -3.90
CA LYS A 23 22.00 -3.90 -2.50
C LYS A 23 22.80 -2.78 -1.82
N ILE A 24 22.31 -2.32 -0.68
CA ILE A 24 22.90 -1.27 0.16
C ILE A 24 23.35 -1.91 1.48
N ASN A 25 24.65 -1.91 1.75
CA ASN A 25 25.18 -2.43 3.03
C ASN A 25 25.32 -1.33 4.09
N ASN A 26 25.37 -0.06 3.67
CA ASN A 26 25.48 1.09 4.57
C ASN A 26 24.17 1.89 4.60
N PHE A 27 23.47 1.86 5.74
CA PHE A 27 22.16 2.51 5.87
C PHE A 27 22.19 4.04 5.75
N SER A 28 23.35 4.70 5.91
CA SER A 28 23.44 6.15 5.68
C SER A 28 23.25 6.53 4.20
N GLU A 29 23.47 5.60 3.28
CA GLU A 29 23.31 5.82 1.83
C GLU A 29 21.86 5.69 1.36
N ILE A 30 20.97 5.09 2.17
CA ILE A 30 19.58 4.84 1.78
C ILE A 30 18.89 6.14 1.36
N MET A 31 19.04 7.20 2.16
CA MET A 31 18.40 8.49 1.86
C MET A 31 18.88 9.07 0.53
N ALA A 32 20.19 9.04 0.27
CA ALA A 32 20.74 9.51 -1.00
C ALA A 32 20.22 8.70 -2.19
N LYS A 33 20.08 7.37 -2.04
CA LYS A 33 19.53 6.49 -3.08
C LYS A 33 18.04 6.70 -3.31
N ILE A 34 17.25 6.96 -2.26
CA ILE A 34 15.85 7.35 -2.39
C ILE A 34 15.75 8.68 -3.15
N THR A 35 16.56 9.68 -2.80
CA THR A 35 16.58 10.97 -3.48
C THR A 35 16.91 10.83 -4.96
N ASP A 36 17.93 10.05 -5.32
CA ASP A 36 18.30 9.77 -6.71
C ASP A 36 17.15 9.11 -7.49
N CYS A 37 16.50 8.10 -6.90
CA CYS A 37 15.33 7.46 -7.49
C CYS A 37 14.16 8.42 -7.67
N THR A 38 13.89 9.27 -6.67
CA THR A 38 12.81 10.27 -6.71
C THR A 38 13.06 11.30 -7.81
N VAL A 39 14.28 11.83 -7.91
CA VAL A 39 14.66 12.77 -8.98
C VAL A 39 14.54 12.12 -10.35
N ARG A 40 14.92 10.85 -10.49
CA ARG A 40 14.78 10.12 -11.75
C ARG A 40 13.32 9.89 -12.17
N LEU A 41 12.44 9.59 -11.22
CA LEU A 41 11.04 9.24 -11.50
C LEU A 41 10.12 10.47 -11.62
N ALA A 42 10.36 11.50 -10.83
CA ALA A 42 9.53 12.70 -10.75
C ALA A 42 10.18 13.96 -11.35
N GLY A 43 11.49 13.91 -11.64
CA GLY A 43 12.27 15.09 -12.05
C GLY A 43 12.68 15.97 -10.87
N GLU A 44 13.45 17.01 -11.16
CA GLU A 44 14.01 17.93 -10.13
C GLU A 44 12.99 18.95 -9.58
N LYS A 45 11.85 19.15 -10.26
CA LYS A 45 10.91 20.25 -9.96
C LYS A 45 9.65 19.77 -9.24
N TYR A 46 9.73 19.50 -7.93
CA TYR A 46 8.58 19.30 -7.00
C TYR A 46 7.37 18.48 -7.51
N ASN A 47 7.53 17.67 -8.56
CA ASN A 47 6.46 16.92 -9.18
C ASN A 47 6.26 15.62 -8.42
N VAL A 48 5.14 14.95 -8.70
CA VAL A 48 4.86 13.63 -8.18
C VAL A 48 4.83 12.62 -9.31
N SER A 49 5.25 11.40 -9.00
CA SER A 49 5.20 10.27 -9.93
C SER A 49 4.38 9.16 -9.29
N PRO A 50 3.46 8.51 -10.02
CA PRO A 50 2.72 7.36 -9.51
C PRO A 50 3.59 6.09 -9.42
N LYS A 51 4.80 6.14 -9.98
CA LYS A 51 5.74 5.02 -10.03
C LYS A 51 6.39 4.84 -8.65
N PRO A 52 6.21 3.68 -7.98
CA PRO A 52 6.72 3.48 -6.64
C PRO A 52 8.23 3.21 -6.60
N ILE A 53 8.84 3.56 -5.47
CA ILE A 53 10.19 3.13 -5.09
C ILE A 53 10.03 2.01 -4.06
N TYR A 54 10.61 0.84 -4.34
CA TYR A 54 10.61 -0.29 -3.43
C TYR A 54 11.90 -0.27 -2.61
N LEU A 55 11.77 -0.18 -1.29
CA LEU A 55 12.86 -0.31 -0.33
C LEU A 55 12.55 -1.48 0.61
N THR A 56 13.46 -2.44 0.71
CA THR A 56 13.38 -3.52 1.70
C THR A 56 14.58 -3.42 2.62
N VAL A 57 14.34 -3.37 3.94
CA VAL A 57 15.41 -3.23 4.94
C VAL A 57 15.44 -4.49 5.81
N TYR A 58 16.59 -5.16 5.84
CA TYR A 58 16.87 -6.31 6.69
C TYR A 58 17.79 -5.89 7.83
N LYS A 59 17.29 -5.95 9.05
CA LYS A 59 18.02 -5.59 10.27
C LYS A 59 17.72 -6.61 11.36
N LYS A 60 18.70 -6.95 12.21
CA LYS A 60 18.57 -8.02 13.20
C LYS A 60 17.60 -7.68 14.32
N ASP A 61 17.56 -6.41 14.72
CA ASP A 61 16.76 -5.92 15.85
C ASP A 61 15.45 -5.24 15.42
N ILE A 62 14.82 -5.71 14.33
CA ILE A 62 13.49 -5.24 13.92
C ILE A 62 12.42 -5.87 14.83
N GLN A 63 11.57 -5.03 15.41
CA GLN A 63 10.53 -5.46 16.35
C GLN A 63 9.37 -6.20 15.68
N ALA A 64 9.11 -5.93 14.40
CA ALA A 64 8.08 -6.58 13.61
C ALA A 64 8.31 -6.37 12.12
N ASP A 65 7.95 -7.37 11.31
CA ASP A 65 7.87 -7.22 9.86
C ASP A 65 6.69 -6.29 9.52
N LEU A 66 7.01 -5.15 8.89
CA LEU A 66 6.03 -4.16 8.50
C LEU A 66 6.23 -3.77 7.04
N THR A 67 5.14 -3.86 6.26
CA THR A 67 5.05 -3.18 4.96
C THR A 67 4.41 -1.81 5.14
N LEU A 68 5.09 -0.77 4.71
CA LEU A 68 4.65 0.62 4.78
C LEU A 68 4.67 1.23 3.38
N ILE A 69 3.73 2.14 3.11
CA ILE A 69 3.67 2.93 1.89
C ILE A 69 3.71 4.39 2.32
N ASP A 70 4.78 5.08 1.95
CA ASP A 70 4.90 6.52 2.16
C ASP A 70 4.30 7.26 0.97
N LEU A 71 3.40 8.21 1.24
CA LEU A 71 2.65 8.95 0.23
C LEU A 71 2.99 10.44 0.31
N PRO A 72 2.98 11.17 -0.82
CA PRO A 72 3.23 12.60 -0.81
C PRO A 72 2.27 13.36 0.13
N GLY A 73 2.80 14.38 0.80
CA GLY A 73 1.99 15.26 1.63
C GLY A 73 0.96 16.04 0.81
N ILE A 74 -0.24 16.20 1.37
CA ILE A 74 -1.33 16.94 0.71
C ILE A 74 -1.01 18.45 0.73
N THR A 75 -0.81 19.05 -0.45
CA THR A 75 -0.60 20.50 -0.61
C THR A 75 -1.64 21.10 -1.53
N ARG A 76 -2.35 22.14 -1.07
CA ARG A 76 -3.41 22.82 -1.83
C ARG A 76 -2.89 23.84 -2.84
N ASN A 77 -1.76 24.48 -2.53
CA ASN A 77 -1.22 25.56 -3.35
C ASN A 77 0.01 25.05 -4.11
N PRO A 78 0.02 25.13 -5.45
CA PRO A 78 1.20 24.80 -6.22
C PRO A 78 2.31 25.78 -5.86
N ILE A 79 3.48 25.26 -5.51
CA ILE A 79 4.70 26.06 -5.35
C ILE A 79 5.23 26.36 -6.77
N ASN A 80 5.92 27.49 -6.94
CA ASN A 80 6.54 27.89 -8.21
C ASN A 80 7.31 26.71 -8.83
N GLY A 81 6.84 26.22 -9.99
CA GLY A 81 7.42 25.08 -10.71
C GLY A 81 6.58 23.80 -10.74
N GLN A 82 5.52 23.68 -9.92
CA GLN A 82 4.57 22.57 -9.96
C GLN A 82 3.46 22.78 -11.00
N SER A 83 2.88 21.68 -11.50
CA SER A 83 1.67 21.72 -12.32
C SER A 83 0.50 22.34 -11.54
N LYS A 84 -0.39 23.05 -12.25
CA LYS A 84 -1.67 23.54 -11.68
C LYS A 84 -2.57 22.40 -11.18
N THR A 85 -2.32 21.17 -11.62
CA THR A 85 -3.06 19.96 -11.23
C THR A 85 -2.45 19.20 -10.06
N ILE A 86 -1.34 19.66 -9.47
CA ILE A 86 -0.56 18.89 -8.50
C ILE A 86 -1.38 18.37 -7.32
N TYR A 87 -2.33 19.18 -6.82
CA TYR A 87 -3.24 18.77 -5.76
C TYR A 87 -4.08 17.55 -6.17
N LYS A 88 -4.65 17.59 -7.37
CA LYS A 88 -5.44 16.48 -7.92
C LYS A 88 -4.55 15.26 -8.13
N ASP A 89 -3.36 15.43 -8.69
CA ASP A 89 -2.43 14.33 -8.95
C ASP A 89 -2.02 13.61 -7.65
N ILE A 90 -1.80 14.37 -6.55
CA ILE A 90 -1.53 13.82 -5.22
C ILE A 90 -2.75 13.09 -4.66
N VAL A 91 -3.95 13.67 -4.75
CA VAL A 91 -5.19 13.06 -4.25
C VAL A 91 -5.50 11.76 -5.00
N ASP A 92 -5.42 11.78 -6.34
CA ASP A 92 -5.64 10.61 -7.19
C ASP A 92 -4.63 9.49 -6.85
N LEU A 93 -3.35 9.86 -6.61
CA LEU A 93 -2.33 8.91 -6.16
C LEU A 93 -2.65 8.31 -4.80
N ILE A 94 -3.03 9.14 -3.82
CA ILE A 94 -3.41 8.65 -2.49
C ILE A 94 -4.62 7.71 -2.59
N GLU A 95 -5.64 8.07 -3.38
CA GLU A 95 -6.86 7.28 -3.58
C GLU A 95 -6.55 5.86 -4.07
N ILE A 96 -5.56 5.68 -4.96
CA ILE A 96 -5.11 4.34 -5.42
C ILE A 96 -4.72 3.45 -4.24
N TYR A 97 -4.01 3.98 -3.25
CA TYR A 97 -3.46 3.20 -2.13
C TYR A 97 -4.43 3.02 -0.96
N ILE A 98 -5.36 3.96 -0.76
CA ILE A 98 -6.34 3.87 0.35
C ILE A 98 -7.65 3.18 -0.06
N LYS A 99 -7.94 3.07 -1.36
CA LYS A 99 -9.17 2.42 -1.87
C LYS A 99 -9.27 0.93 -1.53
N PRO A 100 -8.21 0.10 -1.62
CA PRO A 100 -8.29 -1.30 -1.24
C PRO A 100 -8.73 -1.44 0.22
N GLN A 101 -9.76 -2.25 0.47
CA GLN A 101 -10.26 -2.45 1.84
C GLN A 101 -9.22 -3.13 2.73
N THR A 102 -8.26 -3.85 2.17
CA THR A 102 -7.14 -4.45 2.92
C THR A 102 -6.17 -3.41 3.51
N ALA A 103 -6.13 -2.18 2.97
CA ALA A 103 -5.19 -1.15 3.39
C ALA A 103 -5.59 -0.54 4.75
N ILE A 104 -4.59 -0.38 5.62
CA ILE A 104 -4.69 0.36 6.88
C ILE A 104 -4.17 1.77 6.63
N VAL A 105 -4.95 2.79 7.00
CA VAL A 105 -4.59 4.20 6.80
C VAL A 105 -4.02 4.77 8.11
N LEU A 106 -2.75 5.13 8.10
CA LEU A 106 -2.08 5.79 9.21
C LEU A 106 -2.06 7.31 8.97
N HIS A 107 -2.82 8.05 9.76
CA HIS A 107 -2.83 9.51 9.73
C HIS A 107 -1.76 10.06 10.66
N VAL A 108 -0.84 10.88 10.13
CA VAL A 108 0.11 11.62 10.97
C VAL A 108 -0.42 13.03 11.16
N ILE A 109 -0.89 13.35 12.38
CA ILE A 109 -1.56 14.62 12.68
C ILE A 109 -0.84 15.31 13.84
N PRO A 110 -0.44 16.59 13.72
CA PRO A 110 0.09 17.35 14.85
C PRO A 110 -0.94 17.49 15.99
N SER A 111 -0.51 17.47 17.25
CA SER A 111 -1.41 17.59 18.40
C SER A 111 -2.25 18.87 18.41
N SER A 112 -1.75 19.95 17.80
CA SER A 112 -2.44 21.22 17.66
C SER A 112 -3.64 21.23 16.71
N VAL A 113 -3.78 20.22 15.85
CA VAL A 113 -4.78 20.21 14.76
C VAL A 113 -5.99 19.35 15.14
N ASP A 114 -7.20 19.83 14.89
CA ASP A 114 -8.43 19.06 15.09
C ASP A 114 -8.55 17.88 14.14
N PHE A 115 -8.81 16.69 14.69
CA PHE A 115 -8.91 15.46 13.89
C PHE A 115 -10.09 15.53 12.92
N THR A 116 -11.20 16.14 13.34
CA THR A 116 -12.42 16.28 12.52
C THR A 116 -12.21 17.13 11.27
N THR A 117 -11.26 18.07 11.31
CA THR A 117 -10.94 18.99 10.20
C THR A 117 -9.80 18.48 9.32
N SER A 118 -9.16 17.37 9.68
CA SER A 118 -8.02 16.81 8.95
C SER A 118 -8.42 16.36 7.55
N GLU A 119 -7.78 16.95 6.54
CA GLU A 119 -8.00 16.61 5.13
C GLU A 119 -7.70 15.15 4.83
N SER A 120 -6.66 14.59 5.45
CA SER A 120 -6.31 13.17 5.31
C SER A 120 -7.46 12.25 5.77
N ILE A 121 -8.16 12.60 6.86
CA ILE A 121 -9.31 11.84 7.38
C ILE A 121 -10.51 12.01 6.46
N GLN A 122 -10.78 13.23 5.98
CA GLN A 122 -11.88 13.46 5.03
C GLN A 122 -11.70 12.67 3.73
N LEU A 123 -10.46 12.58 3.22
CA LEU A 123 -10.14 11.79 2.05
C LEU A 123 -10.34 10.29 2.29
N ALA A 124 -9.87 9.78 3.44
CA ALA A 124 -10.05 8.38 3.82
C ALA A 124 -11.52 7.99 4.01
N LYS A 125 -12.35 8.88 4.57
CA LYS A 125 -13.79 8.66 4.77
C LYS A 125 -14.57 8.37 3.49
N LYS A 126 -14.10 8.80 2.32
CA LYS A 126 -14.72 8.44 1.04
C LYS A 126 -14.75 6.92 0.81
N ASN A 127 -13.73 6.21 1.28
CA ASN A 127 -13.55 4.75 1.08
C ASN A 127 -13.66 3.95 2.39
N ASP A 128 -13.79 4.63 3.54
CA ASP A 128 -13.98 4.07 4.87
C ASP A 128 -14.83 5.03 5.75
N PRO A 129 -16.15 5.14 5.49
CA PRO A 129 -17.02 6.11 6.16
C PRO A 129 -17.09 5.93 7.69
N HIS A 130 -16.97 4.70 8.15
CA HIS A 130 -17.02 4.32 9.57
C HIS A 130 -15.65 4.32 10.26
N CYS A 131 -14.58 4.67 9.53
CA CYS A 131 -13.23 4.77 10.07
C CYS A 131 -12.74 3.46 10.73
N GLU A 132 -13.06 2.32 10.11
CA GLU A 132 -12.76 1.00 10.64
C GLU A 132 -11.29 0.63 10.51
N ARG A 133 -10.59 1.21 9.53
CA ARG A 133 -9.20 0.89 9.17
C ARG A 133 -8.27 2.09 9.24
N GLN A 134 -8.64 3.09 10.06
CA GLN A 134 -7.89 4.33 10.26
C GLN A 134 -7.28 4.38 11.66
N LEU A 135 -5.99 4.70 11.74
CA LEU A 135 -5.21 4.90 12.96
C LEU A 135 -4.57 6.30 12.91
N ILE A 136 -4.59 7.05 14.02
CA ILE A 136 -3.89 8.33 14.10
C ILE A 136 -2.59 8.20 14.90
N ALA A 137 -1.47 8.62 14.31
CA ALA A 137 -0.24 8.96 15.03
C ALA A 137 -0.24 10.47 15.32
N VAL A 138 -0.34 10.84 16.59
CA VAL A 138 -0.35 12.24 17.04
C VAL A 138 1.09 12.69 17.28
N SER A 139 1.56 13.62 16.45
CA SER A 139 2.93 14.16 16.49
C SER A 139 3.00 15.55 17.13
N LYS A 140 4.21 16.09 17.32
CA LYS A 140 4.45 17.45 17.86
C LYS A 140 3.80 17.71 19.23
N ILE A 141 3.66 16.65 20.04
CA ILE A 141 3.06 16.67 21.38
C ILE A 141 3.87 17.47 22.41
N ASP A 142 5.10 17.83 22.08
CA ASP A 142 5.97 18.73 22.83
C ASP A 142 5.46 20.18 22.81
N LYS A 143 4.86 20.60 21.70
CA LYS A 143 4.43 22.00 21.48
C LYS A 143 3.03 22.30 21.99
N PHE A 144 2.14 21.31 21.96
CA PHE A 144 0.76 21.44 22.41
C PHE A 144 0.37 20.20 23.20
N ASP A 145 0.29 20.37 24.52
CA ASP A 145 -0.04 19.32 25.48
C ASP A 145 -1.37 19.57 26.23
N LYS A 146 -2.01 20.72 26.00
CA LYS A 146 -3.33 21.02 26.56
C LYS A 146 -4.37 20.05 26.01
N ASP A 147 -5.12 19.42 26.91
CA ASP A 147 -6.24 18.49 26.62
C ASP A 147 -5.85 17.27 25.77
N ILE A 148 -4.55 16.97 25.63
CA ILE A 148 -4.05 15.87 24.80
C ILE A 148 -4.56 14.51 25.30
N GLY A 149 -4.72 14.35 26.61
CA GLY A 149 -5.22 13.11 27.20
C GLY A 149 -6.67 12.82 26.85
N GLU A 150 -7.52 13.84 26.83
CA GLU A 150 -8.91 13.71 26.39
C GLU A 150 -8.94 13.43 24.88
N LYS A 151 -8.17 14.20 24.11
CA LYS A 151 -8.08 14.08 22.66
C LYS A 151 -7.66 12.69 22.19
N LEU A 152 -6.67 12.08 22.84
CA LEU A 152 -6.21 10.72 22.54
C LEU A 152 -7.26 9.64 22.88
N GLN A 153 -8.12 9.92 23.85
CA GLN A 153 -9.20 9.02 24.24
C GLN A 153 -10.49 9.25 23.44
N GLY A 154 -10.50 10.21 22.51
CA GLY A 154 -11.71 10.57 21.76
C GLY A 154 -12.72 11.35 22.59
N ILE A 155 -12.25 12.03 23.64
CA ILE A 155 -13.03 12.86 24.55
C ILE A 155 -12.71 14.33 24.26
N GLY A 156 -13.71 15.19 24.28
CA GLY A 156 -13.53 16.63 24.15
C GLY A 156 -13.55 17.18 22.71
N PRO A 157 -13.50 18.51 22.55
CA PRO A 157 -13.60 19.17 21.27
C PRO A 157 -12.42 18.81 20.37
N GLY A 158 -12.68 18.58 19.08
CA GLY A 158 -11.62 18.31 18.11
C GLY A 158 -11.02 16.92 18.11
N SER A 159 -11.49 16.06 19.03
CA SER A 159 -11.16 14.65 19.09
C SER A 159 -12.04 13.82 18.14
N MET A 160 -11.65 12.56 17.90
CA MET A 160 -12.43 11.64 17.09
C MET A 160 -12.21 10.21 17.58
N VAL A 161 -13.31 9.45 17.70
CA VAL A 161 -13.25 8.02 18.02
C VAL A 161 -13.01 7.23 16.72
N LEU A 162 -11.87 6.54 16.66
CA LEU A 162 -11.52 5.63 15.57
C LEU A 162 -11.47 4.19 16.08
N LYS A 163 -11.84 3.22 15.22
CA LYS A 163 -11.84 1.80 15.59
C LYS A 163 -10.43 1.30 15.95
N LEU A 164 -9.41 1.76 15.23
CA LEU A 164 -8.02 1.43 15.54
C LEU A 164 -7.39 2.40 16.55
N GLY A 165 -8.10 3.44 17.00
CA GLY A 165 -7.65 4.39 18.01
C GLY A 165 -6.59 5.38 17.51
N CYS A 166 -5.76 5.87 18.44
CA CYS A 166 -4.65 6.76 18.15
C CYS A 166 -3.46 6.49 19.09
N VAL A 167 -2.29 7.01 18.74
CA VAL A 167 -1.06 6.89 19.53
C VAL A 167 -0.28 8.20 19.44
N ALA A 168 0.11 8.77 20.58
CA ALA A 168 1.00 9.92 20.66
C ALA A 168 2.46 9.50 20.47
N VAL A 169 3.20 10.23 19.66
CA VAL A 169 4.61 9.98 19.38
C VAL A 169 5.42 11.26 19.54
N LEU A 170 6.60 11.13 20.12
CA LEU A 170 7.59 12.20 20.18
C LEU A 170 8.66 11.94 19.12
N ASN A 171 8.85 12.92 18.23
CA ASN A 171 9.86 12.86 17.17
C ASN A 171 11.03 13.79 17.50
N ARG A 172 12.14 13.61 16.79
CA ARG A 172 13.28 14.54 16.85
C ARG A 172 12.85 15.94 16.42
N THR A 173 13.38 16.95 17.08
CA THR A 173 13.31 18.35 16.63
C THR A 173 14.28 18.57 15.46
N GLN A 174 14.18 19.72 14.78
CA GLN A 174 15.10 20.04 13.68
C GLN A 174 16.55 20.12 14.17
N GLU A 175 16.79 20.75 15.32
CA GLU A 175 18.12 20.84 15.93
C GLU A 175 18.72 19.46 16.23
N GLU A 176 17.89 18.51 16.68
CA GLU A 176 18.31 17.15 17.00
C GLU A 176 18.58 16.30 15.75
N ILE A 177 17.89 16.60 14.65
CA ILE A 177 18.19 16.03 13.33
C ILE A 177 19.56 16.54 12.88
N ASP A 178 19.80 17.86 12.99
CA ASP A 178 21.06 18.48 12.59
C ASP A 178 22.24 17.96 13.42
N GLN A 179 22.01 17.65 14.70
CA GLN A 179 22.99 17.02 15.60
C GLN A 179 23.14 15.50 15.41
N ASN A 180 22.37 14.87 14.51
CA ASN A 180 22.37 13.43 14.27
C ASN A 180 22.18 12.58 15.55
N ILE A 181 21.26 12.99 16.43
CA ILE A 181 21.01 12.22 17.66
C ILE A 181 20.55 10.79 17.30
N PRO A 182 21.16 9.75 17.92
CA PRO A 182 20.80 8.35 17.67
C PRO A 182 19.35 8.02 18.04
N PHE A 183 18.74 7.08 17.32
CA PHE A 183 17.36 6.65 17.56
C PHE A 183 17.13 6.04 18.95
N ASP A 184 18.11 5.34 19.51
CA ASP A 184 18.00 4.74 20.85
C ASP A 184 17.90 5.81 21.94
N GLU A 185 18.66 6.89 21.79
CA GLU A 185 18.59 8.03 22.70
C GLU A 185 17.26 8.75 22.59
N MET A 186 16.75 8.93 21.36
CA MET A 186 15.42 9.48 21.14
C MET A 186 14.32 8.64 21.82
N ARG A 187 14.44 7.31 21.78
CA ARG A 187 13.48 6.40 22.41
C ARG A 187 13.50 6.50 23.95
N ARG A 188 14.68 6.65 24.57
CA ARG A 188 14.79 6.90 26.02
C ARG A 188 14.16 8.23 26.41
N ARG A 189 14.44 9.28 25.63
CA ARG A 189 13.87 10.60 25.84
C ARG A 189 12.35 10.62 25.69
N GLU A 190 11.81 9.91 24.70
CA GLU A 190 10.37 9.74 24.52
C GLU A 190 9.73 9.11 25.77
N GLN A 191 10.31 8.04 26.30
CA GLN A 191 9.82 7.41 27.53
C GLN A 191 9.90 8.36 28.74
N GLN A 192 10.98 9.11 28.87
CA GLN A 192 11.14 10.08 29.95
C GLN A 192 10.12 11.22 29.83
N PHE A 193 9.89 11.74 28.63
CA PHE A 193 8.92 12.81 28.36
C PHE A 193 7.51 12.43 28.81
N PHE A 194 7.06 11.22 28.46
CA PHE A 194 5.73 10.73 28.88
C PHE A 194 5.62 10.51 30.38
N ARG A 195 6.71 10.09 31.04
CA ARG A 195 6.74 9.92 32.51
C ARG A 195 6.79 11.25 33.27
N SER A 196 7.41 12.28 32.70
CA SER A 196 7.62 13.56 33.39
C SER A 196 6.45 14.53 33.26
N LYS A 197 5.69 14.47 32.15
CA LYS A 197 4.62 15.44 31.88
C LYS A 197 3.29 14.97 32.49
N LYS A 198 2.72 15.79 33.38
CA LYS A 198 1.40 15.57 34.01
C LYS A 198 0.27 15.30 33.01
N ALA A 199 0.33 15.92 31.83
CA ALA A 199 -0.68 15.74 30.78
C ALA A 199 -0.82 14.27 30.31
N PHE A 200 0.20 13.44 30.51
CA PHE A 200 0.22 12.03 30.10
C PHE A 200 0.14 11.04 31.26
N GLU A 201 0.09 11.50 32.51
CA GLU A 201 0.18 10.68 33.72
C GLU A 201 -0.96 9.65 33.84
N ASN A 202 -2.18 10.06 33.47
CA ASN A 202 -3.37 9.20 33.52
C ASN A 202 -3.72 8.53 32.19
N ILE A 203 -2.83 8.61 31.19
CA ILE A 203 -3.09 8.04 29.87
C ILE A 203 -2.54 6.60 29.83
N PRO A 204 -3.35 5.61 29.42
CA PRO A 204 -2.86 4.24 29.31
C PRO A 204 -1.68 4.13 28.34
N GLU A 205 -0.68 3.32 28.71
CA GLU A 205 0.57 3.14 27.93
C GLU A 205 0.32 2.71 26.48
N ARG A 206 -0.82 2.07 26.17
CA ARG A 206 -1.22 1.70 24.80
C ARG A 206 -1.38 2.90 23.83
N TYR A 207 -1.53 4.13 24.35
CA TYR A 207 -1.64 5.35 23.55
C TYR A 207 -0.32 6.11 23.45
N LEU A 208 0.76 5.66 24.09
CA LEU A 208 1.95 6.47 24.27
C LEU A 208 3.19 5.80 23.67
N GLY A 209 3.86 6.52 22.78
CA GLY A 209 5.20 6.23 22.29
C GLY A 209 5.27 5.45 20.99
N SER A 210 6.37 5.68 20.28
CA SER A 210 6.73 5.04 19.02
C SER A 210 6.80 3.51 19.14
N GLY A 211 7.30 2.99 20.26
CA GLY A 211 7.36 1.54 20.50
C GLY A 211 5.98 0.89 20.53
N GLN A 212 5.00 1.56 21.13
CA GLN A 212 3.62 1.07 21.18
C GLN A 212 2.92 1.23 19.84
N LEU A 213 3.22 2.29 19.08
CA LEU A 213 2.75 2.45 17.71
C LEU A 213 3.22 1.29 16.82
N VAL A 214 4.50 0.92 16.86
CA VAL A 214 5.05 -0.19 16.06
C VAL A 214 4.39 -1.52 16.41
N LYS A 215 4.28 -1.85 17.71
CA LYS A 215 3.59 -3.07 18.16
C LYS A 215 2.13 -3.10 17.69
N ARG A 216 1.43 -1.97 17.79
CA ARG A 216 0.02 -1.86 17.40
C ARG A 216 -0.15 -2.01 15.90
N LEU A 217 0.70 -1.38 15.09
CA LEU A 217 0.72 -1.53 13.64
C LEU A 217 0.95 -2.99 13.23
N ALA A 218 1.90 -3.67 13.88
CA ALA A 218 2.18 -5.07 13.60
C ALA A 218 0.98 -5.98 13.89
N LEU A 219 0.33 -5.80 15.05
CA LEU A 219 -0.87 -6.56 15.41
C LEU A 219 -2.03 -6.30 14.45
N ILE A 220 -2.31 -5.03 14.10
CA ILE A 220 -3.37 -4.67 13.17
C ILE A 220 -3.08 -5.27 11.78
N GLN A 221 -1.83 -5.19 11.31
CA GLN A 221 -1.43 -5.78 10.03
C GLN A 221 -1.62 -7.30 10.02
N GLN A 222 -1.19 -8.00 11.06
CA GLN A 222 -1.35 -9.46 11.17
C GLN A 222 -2.83 -9.87 11.17
N GLU A 223 -3.67 -9.19 11.96
CA GLU A 223 -5.11 -9.47 12.00
C GLU A 223 -5.78 -9.18 10.65
N ARG A 224 -5.35 -8.11 9.97
CA ARG A 224 -5.87 -7.77 8.63
C ARG A 224 -5.47 -8.80 7.59
N ILE A 225 -4.22 -9.25 7.59
CA ILE A 225 -3.76 -10.34 6.70
C ILE A 225 -4.58 -11.60 6.99
N ARG A 226 -4.73 -11.99 8.26
CA ARG A 226 -5.45 -13.21 8.64
C ARG A 226 -6.91 -13.21 8.19
N SER A 227 -7.60 -12.08 8.34
CA SER A 227 -9.02 -11.93 7.96
C SER A 227 -9.25 -11.79 6.45
N THR A 228 -8.27 -11.28 5.68
CA THR A 228 -8.43 -11.00 4.25
C THR A 228 -7.85 -12.09 3.34
N LEU A 229 -6.85 -12.83 3.81
CA LEU A 229 -6.16 -13.87 3.03
C LEU A 229 -7.10 -14.94 2.46
N PRO A 230 -8.13 -15.45 3.19
CA PRO A 230 -9.06 -16.41 2.63
C PRO A 230 -9.82 -15.90 1.40
N SER A 231 -10.32 -14.65 1.45
CA SER A 231 -11.03 -14.02 0.32
C SER A 231 -10.11 -13.87 -0.90
N ILE A 232 -8.86 -13.44 -0.67
CA ILE A 232 -7.86 -13.30 -1.73
C ILE A 232 -7.58 -14.67 -2.39
N ILE A 233 -7.45 -15.73 -1.59
CA ILE A 233 -7.24 -17.09 -2.11
C ILE A 233 -8.44 -17.54 -2.97
N ASP A 234 -9.66 -17.24 -2.54
CA ASP A 234 -10.87 -17.63 -3.27
C ASP A 234 -11.04 -16.84 -4.57
N GLU A 235 -10.76 -15.53 -4.55
CA GLU A 235 -10.69 -14.69 -5.76
C GLU A 235 -9.64 -15.22 -6.74
N LEU A 236 -8.43 -15.54 -6.26
CA LEU A 236 -7.36 -16.11 -7.09
C LEU A 236 -7.78 -17.45 -7.70
N LYS A 237 -8.40 -18.35 -6.92
CA LYS A 237 -8.90 -19.64 -7.44
C LYS A 237 -9.96 -19.43 -8.52
N LYS A 238 -10.84 -18.44 -8.34
CA LYS A 238 -11.87 -18.08 -9.32
C LYS A 238 -11.24 -17.55 -10.60
N GLU A 239 -10.26 -16.65 -10.51
CA GLU A 239 -9.52 -16.15 -11.68
C GLU A 239 -8.76 -17.27 -12.40
N ILE A 240 -8.06 -18.13 -11.66
CA ILE A 240 -7.36 -19.29 -12.24
C ILE A 240 -8.35 -20.20 -12.97
N LYS A 241 -9.53 -20.45 -12.39
CA LYS A 241 -10.57 -21.27 -13.04
C LYS A 241 -11.08 -20.60 -14.31
N SER A 242 -11.32 -19.29 -14.31
CA SER A 242 -11.72 -18.52 -15.49
C SER A 242 -10.67 -18.62 -16.59
N LYS A 243 -9.41 -18.30 -16.27
CA LYS A 243 -8.30 -18.33 -17.22
C LYS A 243 -8.02 -19.73 -17.76
N LYS A 244 -8.18 -20.78 -16.96
CA LYS A 244 -8.12 -22.17 -17.45
C LYS A 244 -9.28 -22.52 -18.36
N SER A 245 -10.47 -21.96 -18.15
CA SER A 245 -11.62 -22.15 -19.03
C SER A 245 -11.41 -21.43 -20.37
N GLU A 246 -10.95 -20.18 -20.33
CA GLU A 246 -10.58 -19.39 -21.52
C GLU A 246 -9.49 -20.14 -22.32
N LEU A 247 -8.43 -20.61 -21.65
CA LEU A 247 -7.35 -21.36 -22.30
C LEU A 247 -7.83 -22.65 -22.99
N LYS A 248 -8.85 -23.33 -22.44
CA LYS A 248 -9.43 -24.53 -23.06
C LYS A 248 -10.25 -24.23 -24.31
N GLN A 249 -10.77 -23.00 -24.45
CA GLN A 249 -11.51 -22.56 -25.63
C GLN A 249 -10.56 -22.10 -26.74
N MET A 250 -9.34 -21.70 -26.39
CA MET A 250 -8.33 -21.34 -27.37
C MET A 250 -7.90 -22.57 -28.19
N PRO A 251 -7.63 -22.40 -29.49
CA PRO A 251 -7.08 -23.46 -30.30
C PRO A 251 -5.72 -23.91 -29.76
N PRO A 252 -5.35 -25.20 -29.94
CA PRO A 252 -4.03 -25.68 -29.58
C PRO A 252 -2.93 -24.88 -30.29
N PRO A 253 -1.76 -24.70 -29.66
CA PRO A 253 -0.66 -23.99 -30.30
C PRO A 253 -0.22 -24.74 -31.55
N VAL A 254 -0.16 -24.01 -32.67
CA VAL A 254 0.27 -24.54 -33.95
C VAL A 254 1.78 -24.45 -34.00
N THR A 255 2.46 -25.57 -33.78
CA THR A 255 3.94 -25.63 -33.70
C THR A 255 4.59 -26.34 -34.87
N SER A 256 3.79 -27.04 -35.68
CA SER A 256 4.23 -27.76 -36.86
C SER A 256 3.22 -27.63 -38.01
N GLU A 257 3.67 -27.93 -39.23
CA GLU A 257 2.81 -27.95 -40.42
C GLU A 257 1.70 -29.01 -40.31
N MET A 258 1.95 -30.10 -39.57
CA MET A 258 0.93 -31.10 -39.27
C MET A 258 -0.18 -30.53 -38.38
N ASP A 259 0.17 -29.71 -37.39
CA ASP A 259 -0.81 -29.04 -36.52
C ASP A 259 -1.68 -28.06 -37.32
N CYS A 260 -1.10 -27.34 -38.30
CA CYS A 260 -1.84 -26.48 -39.23
C CYS A 260 -2.90 -27.28 -39.99
N TRP A 261 -2.51 -28.44 -40.53
CA TRP A 261 -3.42 -29.31 -41.28
C TRP A 261 -4.54 -29.87 -40.42
N VAL A 262 -4.24 -30.32 -39.20
CA VAL A 262 -5.25 -30.80 -38.25
C VAL A 262 -6.25 -29.68 -37.96
N LEU A 263 -5.78 -28.48 -37.62
CA LEU A 263 -6.65 -27.34 -37.32
C LEU A 263 -7.51 -26.92 -38.52
N TYR A 264 -6.92 -26.88 -39.73
CA TYR A 264 -7.65 -26.60 -40.96
C TYR A 264 -8.75 -27.63 -41.21
N THR A 265 -8.46 -28.92 -41.08
CA THR A 265 -9.46 -29.97 -41.30
C THR A 265 -10.58 -29.93 -40.27
N ASP A 266 -10.29 -29.62 -39.01
CA ASP A 266 -11.30 -29.48 -37.96
C ASP A 266 -12.20 -28.26 -38.17
N LEU A 267 -11.64 -27.15 -38.65
CA LEU A 267 -12.42 -25.97 -39.07
C LEU A 267 -13.39 -26.32 -40.20
N ILE A 268 -12.90 -27.00 -41.26
CA ILE A 268 -13.73 -27.42 -42.39
C ILE A 268 -14.85 -28.38 -41.95
N LYS A 269 -14.54 -29.35 -41.06
CA LYS A 269 -15.56 -30.26 -40.50
C LYS A 269 -16.63 -29.51 -39.73
N LYS A 270 -16.25 -28.61 -38.82
CA LYS A 270 -17.20 -27.77 -38.06
C LYS A 270 -18.10 -26.98 -39.00
N TYR A 271 -17.52 -26.28 -39.99
CA TYR A 271 -18.29 -25.52 -40.98
C TYR A 271 -19.27 -26.40 -41.77
N ARG A 272 -18.85 -27.60 -42.17
CA ARG A 272 -19.73 -28.55 -42.87
C ARG A 272 -20.91 -28.98 -42.00
N GLU A 273 -20.68 -29.28 -40.73
CA GLU A 273 -21.73 -29.65 -39.77
C GLU A 273 -22.74 -28.50 -39.58
N ILE A 274 -22.26 -27.27 -39.50
CA ILE A 274 -23.11 -26.08 -39.38
C ILE A 274 -23.97 -25.86 -40.62
N ILE A 275 -23.38 -25.96 -41.82
CA ILE A 275 -24.13 -25.82 -43.08
C ILE A 275 -25.20 -26.92 -43.16
N ASN A 276 -24.84 -28.16 -42.84
CA ASN A 276 -25.81 -29.25 -42.80
C ASN A 276 -26.93 -28.99 -41.79
N ALA A 277 -26.64 -28.53 -40.57
CA ALA A 277 -27.65 -28.20 -39.58
C ALA A 277 -28.62 -27.11 -40.07
N ARG A 278 -28.09 -26.05 -40.71
CA ARG A 278 -28.90 -24.96 -41.29
C ARG A 278 -29.81 -25.43 -42.42
N VAL A 279 -29.30 -26.28 -43.33
CA VAL A 279 -30.09 -26.85 -44.44
C VAL A 279 -31.26 -27.69 -43.90
N HIS A 280 -31.09 -28.33 -42.74
CA HIS A 280 -32.13 -29.14 -42.07
C HIS A 280 -32.99 -28.34 -41.07
N GLY A 281 -32.84 -27.01 -41.00
CA GLY A 281 -33.65 -26.12 -40.16
C GLY A 281 -33.36 -26.20 -38.66
N VAL A 282 -32.21 -26.75 -38.25
CA VAL A 282 -31.76 -26.78 -36.85
C VAL A 282 -30.96 -25.51 -36.56
N TYR A 283 -31.61 -24.53 -35.93
CA TYR A 283 -31.00 -23.26 -35.53
C TYR A 283 -30.61 -23.31 -34.06
N ASP A 284 -29.45 -23.89 -33.77
CA ASP A 284 -28.90 -23.84 -32.41
C ASP A 284 -28.11 -22.54 -32.21
N ASN A 285 -28.67 -21.60 -31.43
CA ASN A 285 -28.10 -20.25 -31.24
C ASN A 285 -26.69 -20.29 -30.61
N GLU A 286 -26.35 -21.35 -29.86
CA GLU A 286 -25.00 -21.54 -29.30
C GLU A 286 -23.92 -21.85 -30.37
N MET A 287 -24.31 -22.45 -31.50
CA MET A 287 -23.38 -22.74 -32.59
C MET A 287 -22.99 -21.47 -33.36
N GLN A 288 -23.88 -20.47 -33.45
CA GLN A 288 -23.60 -19.21 -34.14
C GLN A 288 -22.56 -18.34 -33.41
N LEU A 289 -22.65 -18.21 -32.08
CA LEU A 289 -21.75 -17.38 -31.27
C LEU A 289 -20.30 -17.92 -31.22
N LYS A 290 -20.11 -19.25 -31.14
CA LYS A 290 -18.77 -19.86 -31.04
C LYS A 290 -17.92 -19.69 -32.30
N ILE A 291 -18.51 -19.42 -33.46
CA ILE A 291 -17.80 -19.27 -34.74
C ILE A 291 -17.23 -17.86 -34.88
N GLU A 292 -18.03 -16.84 -34.56
CA GLU A 292 -17.58 -15.44 -34.64
C GLU A 292 -16.43 -15.18 -33.67
N GLU A 293 -16.48 -15.75 -32.46
CA GLU A 293 -15.38 -15.64 -31.49
C GLU A 293 -14.13 -16.44 -31.91
N SER A 294 -14.28 -17.60 -32.54
CA SER A 294 -13.14 -18.45 -32.94
C SER A 294 -12.39 -17.97 -34.19
N ILE A 295 -13.01 -17.14 -35.04
CA ILE A 295 -12.42 -16.65 -36.30
C ILE A 295 -11.75 -15.29 -36.11
N PHE A 296 -12.25 -14.47 -35.19
CA PHE A 296 -11.77 -13.10 -34.98
C PHE A 296 -10.88 -12.92 -33.74
N ALA A 297 -10.59 -13.98 -32.96
CA ALA A 297 -9.69 -13.91 -31.79
C ALA A 297 -8.19 -14.02 -32.11
N THR A 298 -7.75 -13.47 -33.26
CA THR A 298 -6.33 -13.34 -33.63
C THR A 298 -5.89 -11.90 -33.43
#